data_AF-A0A382C638-F1
#
_entry.id   AF-A0A382C638-F1
#
_cell.length_a   1.000
_cell.length_b   1.000
_cell.length_c   1.000
_cell.angle_alpha   90.00
_cell.angle_beta   90.00
_cell.angle_gamma   90.00
#
_symmetry.space_group_name_H-M   'P 1'
#
loop_
_entity.id
_entity.type
_entity.pdbx_description
1 polymer ?
#
loop_
_entity_poly.entity_id
_entity_poly.type
_entity_poly.pdbx_seq_one_letter_code
_entity_poly.pdbx_strand_id
1 'polypeptide(L)' 'MFDQDAFSQWLGIEIVDVSEGYCKLKLTVREEMLNGFHIAHGGIAYSLADSALAFASNSNGKKSLSVET' A
#
# COMPACT_ATOMS: atom_id res chain seq x y z
N MET A 1 2.42 -12.35 -1.89
CA MET A 1 1.50 -11.32 -2.43
C MET A 1 2.30 -10.14 -2.93
N PHE A 2 3.12 -9.51 -2.08
CA PHE A 2 3.97 -8.38 -2.46
C PHE A 2 4.85 -8.62 -3.69
N ASP A 3 5.52 -9.78 -3.78
CA ASP A 3 6.41 -10.11 -4.92
C ASP A 3 5.70 -10.14 -6.28
N GLN A 4 4.38 -10.30 -6.29
CA GLN A 4 3.55 -10.33 -7.51
C GLN A 4 2.78 -9.02 -7.73
N ASP A 5 2.95 -8.04 -6.83
CA ASP A 5 2.31 -6.73 -6.89
C ASP A 5 3.29 -5.68 -7.43
N ALA A 6 3.32 -5.56 -8.76
CA ALA A 6 4.19 -4.62 -9.45
C ALA A 6 3.89 -3.14 -9.10
N PHE A 7 2.65 -2.82 -8.72
CA PHE A 7 2.25 -1.46 -8.40
C PHE A 7 2.77 -1.05 -7.02
N SER A 8 2.60 -1.89 -5.99
CA SER A 8 3.20 -1.66 -4.68
C SER A 8 4.72 -1.58 -4.75
N GLN A 9 5.36 -2.37 -5.62
CA GLN A 9 6.80 -2.29 -5.88
C GLN A 9 7.20 -0.97 -6.56
N TRP A 10 6.48 -0.53 -7.58
CA TRP A 10 6.72 0.76 -8.24
C TRP A 10 6.50 1.96 -7.31
N LEU A 11 5.52 1.89 -6.42
CA LEU A 11 5.32 2.88 -5.35
C LEU A 11 6.52 2.95 -4.39
N GLY A 12 7.37 1.92 -4.36
CA GLY A 12 8.49 1.83 -3.42
C GLY A 12 8.02 1.54 -2.00
N ILE A 13 6.93 0.76 -1.87
CA ILE A 13 6.42 0.31 -0.58
C ILE A 13 7.44 -0.64 0.05
N GLU A 14 7.74 -0.42 1.32
CA GLU A 14 8.49 -1.32 2.17
C GLU A 14 7.57 -1.85 3.28
N ILE A 15 7.62 -3.15 3.50
CA ILE A 15 6.92 -3.80 4.61
C ILE A 15 7.74 -3.59 5.87
N VAL A 16 7.17 -2.91 6.86
CA VAL A 16 7.81 -2.66 8.16
C VAL A 16 7.50 -3.77 9.14
N ASP A 17 6.24 -4.21 9.18
CA ASP A 17 5.76 -5.29 10.03
C ASP A 17 4.47 -5.89 9.45
N VAL A 18 4.32 -7.20 9.54
CA VAL A 18 3.10 -7.94 9.15
C VAL A 18 2.90 -9.06 10.15
N SER A 19 1.69 -9.11 10.71
CA SER A 19 1.22 -10.19 11.57
C SER A 19 -0.26 -10.48 11.30
N GLU A 20 -0.86 -11.42 12.01
CA GLU A 20 -2.25 -11.81 11.77
C GLU A 20 -3.22 -10.63 11.98
N GLY A 21 -3.86 -10.19 10.89
CA GLY A 21 -4.80 -9.06 10.88
C GLY A 21 -4.13 -7.69 10.91
N TYR A 22 -2.80 -7.62 10.79
CA TYR A 22 -2.04 -6.37 10.93
C TYR A 22 -0.99 -6.22 9.84
N CYS A 23 -0.86 -4.99 9.34
CA CYS A 23 0.19 -4.61 8.42
C CYS A 23 0.64 -3.17 8.70
N LYS A 24 1.95 -2.96 8.69
CA LYS A 24 2.58 -1.65 8.71
C LYS A 24 3.48 -1.51 7.49
N LEU A 25 3.18 -0.49 6.69
CA LEU A 25 3.93 -0.15 5.49
C LEU A 25 4.58 1.22 5.63
N LYS A 26 5.62 1.45 4.84
CA LYS A 26 6.20 2.78 4.60
C LYS A 26 6.55 2.92 3.13
N LEU A 27 6.64 4.15 2.64
CA LEU A 27 7.26 4.49 1.36
C LEU A 27 7.95 5.84 1.47
N THR A 28 8.85 6.13 0.54
CA THR A 28 9.42 7.47 0.38
C THR A 28 8.70 8.19 -0.74
N VAL A 29 8.09 9.35 -0.45
CA VAL A 29 7.42 10.17 -1.46
C VAL A 29 8.46 10.72 -2.44
N ARG A 30 8.18 10.57 -3.74
CA ARG A 30 9.03 11.06 -4.84
C ARG A 30 8.40 12.27 -5.52
N GLU A 31 9.16 12.96 -6.37
CA GLU A 31 8.70 14.19 -7.01
C GLU A 31 7.45 13.98 -7.87
N GLU A 32 7.41 12.88 -8.65
CA GLU A 32 6.27 12.54 -9.51
C GLU A 32 5.01 12.11 -8.73
N MET A 33 5.12 11.96 -7.41
CA MET A 33 4.03 11.58 -6.50
C MET A 33 3.34 12.80 -5.88
N LEU A 34 3.82 14.02 -6.18
CA LEU A 34 3.23 15.25 -5.67
C LEU A 34 2.07 15.72 -6.55
N ASN A 35 1.12 16.43 -5.98
CA ASN A 35 0.07 17.12 -6.73
C ASN A 35 0.53 18.54 -7.16
N GLY A 36 -0.35 19.31 -7.80
CA GLY A 36 -0.05 20.67 -8.27
C GLY A 36 0.34 21.69 -7.18
N PHE A 37 0.21 21.33 -5.89
CA PHE A 37 0.64 22.12 -4.74
C PHE A 37 1.93 21.60 -4.09
N HIS A 38 2.65 20.67 -4.73
CA HIS A 38 3.87 20.06 -4.19
C HIS A 38 3.68 19.34 -2.85
N ILE A 39 2.49 18.78 -2.62
CA ILE A 39 2.19 17.87 -1.50
C ILE A 39 1.91 16.48 -2.06
N ALA A 40 2.12 15.43 -1.24
CA ALA A 40 1.81 14.05 -1.65
C ALA A 40 0.38 13.96 -2.22
N HIS A 41 0.26 13.45 -3.44
CA HIS A 41 -1.02 13.31 -4.12
C HIS A 41 -1.91 12.36 -3.31
N GLY A 42 -3.20 12.69 -3.17
CA GLY A 42 -4.14 11.89 -2.37
C GLY A 42 -4.19 10.42 -2.80
N GLY A 43 -4.07 10.16 -4.10
CA GLY A 43 -3.97 8.81 -4.66
C GLY A 43 -2.78 8.00 -4.13
N ILE A 44 -1.65 8.63 -3.79
CA ILE A 44 -0.47 7.92 -3.25
C ILE A 44 -0.73 7.48 -1.80
N ALA A 45 -1.30 8.36 -0.99
CA ALA A 45 -1.71 8.02 0.37
C ALA A 45 -2.80 6.94 0.37
N TYR A 46 -3.77 7.05 -0.54
CA TYR A 46 -4.82 6.07 -0.71
C TYR A 46 -4.27 4.70 -1.12
N SER A 47 -3.41 4.64 -2.13
CA SER A 47 -2.79 3.40 -2.58
C SER A 47 -1.96 2.72 -1.48
N LEU A 48 -1.21 3.48 -0.69
CA LEU A 48 -0.49 2.92 0.46
C LEU A 48 -1.45 2.30 1.49
N ALA A 49 -2.59 2.96 1.75
CA ALA A 49 -3.61 2.45 2.67
C ALA A 49 -4.31 1.20 2.12
N ASP A 50 -4.63 1.17 0.83
CA ASP A 50 -5.22 0.01 0.15
C ASP A 50 -4.28 -1.20 0.19
N SER A 51 -2.99 -1.01 -0.13
CA SER A 51 -1.97 -2.06 0.00
C SER A 51 -1.86 -2.56 1.45
N ALA A 52 -1.92 -1.67 2.45
CA ALA A 52 -1.89 -2.07 3.86
C ALA A 52 -3.11 -2.92 4.25
N LEU A 53 -4.29 -2.52 3.80
CA LEU A 53 -5.54 -3.28 3.99
C LEU A 53 -5.46 -4.65 3.33
N ALA A 54 -4.95 -4.71 2.09
CA ALA A 54 -4.78 -5.96 1.37
C ALA A 54 -3.86 -6.92 2.16
N PHE A 55 -2.68 -6.47 2.59
CA PHE A 55 -1.75 -7.32 3.34
C PHE A 55 -2.31 -7.73 4.71
N ALA A 56 -2.98 -6.82 5.44
CA ALA A 56 -3.57 -7.14 6.74
C ALA A 56 -4.74 -8.14 6.63
N SER A 57 -5.65 -7.95 5.66
CA SER A 57 -6.82 -8.82 5.49
C SER A 57 -6.43 -10.23 4.99
N ASN A 58 -5.41 -10.31 4.12
CA ASN A 58 -4.94 -11.56 3.54
C ASN A 58 -3.88 -12.29 4.40
N SER A 59 -3.45 -11.73 5.53
CA SER A 59 -2.40 -12.32 6.38
C SER A 59 -2.78 -13.70 6.93
N ASN A 60 -4.09 -14.00 7.02
CA ASN A 60 -4.64 -15.26 7.53
C ASN A 60 -4.77 -16.36 6.46
N GLY A 61 -4.15 -16.18 5.29
CA GLY A 61 -4.16 -17.16 4.19
C GLY A 61 -5.50 -17.28 3.43
N LYS A 62 -6.48 -16.44 3.76
CA LYS A 62 -7.74 -16.31 3.01
C LYS A 62 -7.62 -15.17 2.03
N LYS A 63 -7.92 -15.45 0.75
CA LYS A 63 -7.95 -14.42 -0.28
C LYS A 63 -9.13 -13.48 -0.04
N SER A 64 -8.83 -12.20 0.13
CA SER A 64 -9.79 -11.12 0.40
C SER A 64 -9.50 -9.92 -0.50
N LEU A 65 -10.57 -9.26 -0.95
CA LEU A 65 -10.54 -8.11 -1.84
C LEU A 65 -11.42 -6.99 -1.27
N SER A 66 -11.08 -5.73 -1.53
CA SER A 66 -11.96 -4.62 -1.17
C SER A 66 -13.24 -4.65 -2.02
N VAL A 67 -14.36 -4.30 -1.40
CA VAL A 67 -15.66 -4.20 -2.09
C VAL A 67 -15.84 -2.83 -2.75
N GLU A 68 -15.24 -1.79 -2.15
CA GLU A 68 -15.33 -0.41 -2.60
C GLU A 68 -13.92 0.21 -2.66
N THR A 69 -13.71 1.14 -3.58
CA THR A 69 -12.45 1.86 -3.77
C THR A 69 -12.73 3.36 -3.77
#